data_AF-A0A6M1E372-F1
#
_entry.id   AF-A0A6M1E372-F1
#
_cell.length_a   1.000
_cell.length_b   1.000
_cell.length_c   1.000
_cell.angle_alpha   90.00
_cell.angle_beta   90.00
_cell.angle_gamma   90.00
#
_symmetry.space_group_name_H-M   'P 1'
#
loop_
_entity.id
_entity.type
_entity.pdbx_description
1 polymer ?
#
loop_
_entity_poly.entity_id
_entity_poly.type
_entity_poly.pdbx_seq_one_letter_code
_entity_poly.pdbx_strand_id
1 'polypeptide(L)'
;MKKIIIILMGVFMLTSCFKDYNEDFLITQKTVEFEDAVVNSNATGRNYPVLGHIFELHGVVSYRVNMFGEQSAVPQQIAYRIVDEQSTAVEGQDFRFVTGNSLTVSPHSSFGYLQVEVLPTIAGSKLLVVELLGNSEVEVSPNYRMIGIPMSDAVLKPDPNVVVDQGDYLHITDLTLGGDANPDKGCFLDMQTGNIYNWEAAALFSDRATIAYFHSGSNFANFVFPGLSSMSTAWNSYYNRIRNWSVAPTGSVVRYTDIQPADNAIFDNISSASDIETAVLDAQANVGTRHGAAATYGPGERVRSLKTGDLVFVYSSTHDFYAVVRVLDAIPDGSVPGAERTMRFEYKVQK
;
A
#
# COMPACT_ATOMS: atom_id res chain seq x y z
N MET A 1 26.89 63.23 -55.17
CA MET A 1 25.73 62.36 -55.55
C MET A 1 26.03 60.86 -55.41
N LYS A 2 27.14 60.32 -55.93
CA LYS A 2 27.49 58.88 -55.78
C LYS A 2 27.55 58.35 -54.33
N LYS A 3 27.95 59.17 -53.36
CA LYS A 3 28.03 58.77 -51.93
C LYS A 3 26.66 58.66 -51.23
N ILE A 4 25.62 59.33 -51.74
CA ILE A 4 24.26 59.27 -51.17
C ILE A 4 23.55 57.98 -51.60
N ILE A 5 23.82 57.48 -52.81
CA ILE A 5 23.24 56.24 -53.34
C ILE A 5 23.71 55.02 -52.53
N ILE A 6 24.98 55.00 -52.06
CA ILE A 6 25.52 53.88 -51.28
C ILE A 6 24.89 53.82 -49.87
N ILE A 7 24.62 54.97 -49.25
CA ILE A 7 23.95 55.03 -47.94
C ILE A 7 22.49 54.61 -48.05
N LEU A 8 21.79 55.03 -49.10
CA LEU A 8 20.39 54.66 -49.31
C LEU A 8 20.22 53.15 -49.60
N MET A 9 21.19 52.54 -50.30
CA MET A 9 21.18 51.10 -50.62
C MET A 9 21.55 50.22 -49.41
N GLY A 10 22.32 50.74 -48.45
CA GLY A 10 22.61 50.05 -47.19
C GLY A 10 21.43 49.98 -46.22
N VAL A 11 20.54 50.99 -46.23
CA VAL A 11 19.36 51.04 -45.33
C VAL A 11 18.30 50.01 -45.73
N PHE A 12 18.18 49.67 -47.02
CA PHE A 12 17.25 48.63 -47.47
C PHE A 12 17.70 47.20 -47.11
N MET A 13 18.99 46.98 -46.85
CA MET A 13 19.52 45.67 -46.43
C MET A 13 19.36 45.40 -44.92
N LEU A 14 18.84 46.35 -44.14
CA LEU A 14 18.52 46.16 -42.72
C LEU A 14 17.08 45.68 -42.48
N THR A 15 16.33 45.37 -43.54
CA THR A 15 15.05 44.63 -43.41
C THR A 15 15.36 43.15 -43.18
N SER A 16 16.01 42.83 -42.07
CA SER A 16 15.99 41.45 -41.57
C SER A 16 14.52 41.09 -41.39
N CYS A 17 14.08 40.05 -42.10
CA CYS A 17 12.78 39.43 -41.89
C CYS A 17 12.78 38.93 -40.44
N PHE A 18 12.33 39.77 -39.50
CA PHE A 18 12.03 39.33 -38.14
C PHE A 18 10.85 38.39 -38.30
N LYS A 19 11.14 37.09 -38.36
CA LYS A 19 10.13 36.06 -38.19
C LYS A 19 9.41 36.41 -36.89
N ASP A 20 8.10 36.56 -36.94
CA ASP A 20 7.34 36.96 -35.76
C ASP A 20 7.49 35.84 -34.73
N TYR A 21 8.43 36.03 -33.80
CA TYR A 21 8.73 35.06 -32.75
C TYR A 21 7.51 34.83 -31.85
N ASN A 22 6.48 35.68 -31.95
CA ASN A 22 5.23 35.50 -31.24
C ASN A 22 4.39 34.34 -31.79
N GLU A 23 4.58 33.86 -33.03
CA GLU A 23 3.69 32.84 -33.60
C GLU A 23 4.29 31.43 -33.62
N ASP A 24 5.61 31.29 -33.80
CA ASP A 24 6.26 29.97 -33.97
C ASP A 24 6.29 29.10 -32.69
N PHE A 25 6.07 29.69 -31.50
CA PHE A 25 6.14 28.98 -30.21
C PHE A 25 4.79 28.89 -29.48
N LEU A 26 3.71 29.39 -30.08
CA LEU A 26 2.39 29.29 -29.47
C LEU A 26 1.81 27.91 -29.74
N ILE A 27 1.81 27.08 -28.70
CA ILE A 27 0.97 25.88 -28.67
C ILE A 27 -0.47 26.37 -28.51
N THR A 28 -1.19 26.50 -29.62
CA THR A 28 -2.59 26.94 -29.62
C THR A 28 -3.55 25.77 -29.43
N GLN A 29 -3.18 24.60 -29.92
CA GLN A 29 -3.96 23.38 -29.82
C GLN A 29 -4.12 22.95 -28.35
N LYS A 30 -5.36 22.97 -27.86
CA LYS A 30 -5.70 22.49 -26.52
C LYS A 30 -5.56 20.98 -26.48
N THR A 31 -4.74 20.49 -25.57
CA THR A 31 -4.47 19.07 -25.40
C THR A 31 -4.54 18.70 -23.92
N VAL A 32 -5.04 17.50 -23.63
CA VAL A 32 -5.07 16.93 -22.27
C VAL A 32 -4.24 15.67 -22.13
N GLU A 33 -3.73 15.46 -20.92
CA GLU A 33 -2.95 14.29 -20.53
C GLU A 33 -3.09 14.00 -19.03
N PHE A 34 -2.84 12.76 -18.63
CA PHE A 34 -2.67 12.44 -17.21
C PHE A 34 -1.28 12.86 -16.73
N GLU A 35 -1.21 13.59 -15.62
CA GLU A 35 0.07 13.92 -14.96
C GLU A 35 0.87 12.64 -14.66
N ASP A 36 0.19 11.63 -14.14
CA ASP A 36 0.80 10.33 -13.81
C ASP A 36 1.36 9.61 -15.04
N ALA A 37 0.78 9.80 -16.22
CA ALA A 37 1.32 9.23 -17.46
C ALA A 37 2.61 9.91 -17.92
N VAL A 38 2.81 11.19 -17.56
CA VAL A 38 4.01 11.97 -17.90
C VAL A 38 5.18 11.61 -16.98
N VAL A 39 4.92 11.42 -15.68
CA VAL A 39 5.98 11.27 -14.67
C VAL A 39 6.37 9.82 -14.40
N ASN A 40 5.55 8.84 -14.80
CA ASN A 40 5.82 7.43 -14.60
C ASN A 40 6.22 6.72 -15.90
N SER A 41 7.09 5.71 -15.79
CA SER A 41 7.45 4.86 -16.93
C SER A 41 6.33 3.87 -17.27
N ASN A 42 6.16 3.59 -18.56
CA ASN A 42 5.22 2.57 -19.01
C ASN A 42 5.52 1.20 -18.40
N ALA A 43 4.46 0.50 -18.01
CA ALA A 43 4.59 -0.88 -17.52
C ALA A 43 5.03 -1.81 -18.67
N THR A 44 5.72 -2.90 -18.32
CA THR A 44 6.23 -3.87 -19.32
C THR A 44 5.09 -4.40 -20.19
N GLY A 45 5.25 -4.25 -21.52
CA GLY A 45 4.25 -4.69 -22.50
C GLY A 45 3.03 -3.79 -22.65
N ARG A 46 3.03 -2.60 -22.03
CA ARG A 46 1.93 -1.62 -22.09
C ARG A 46 2.45 -0.28 -22.62
N ASN A 47 1.54 0.54 -23.14
CA ASN A 47 1.81 1.91 -23.60
C ASN A 47 1.32 2.97 -22.59
N TYR A 48 1.16 2.58 -21.32
CA TYR A 48 0.82 3.44 -20.20
C TYR A 48 1.47 2.92 -18.92
N PRO A 49 1.66 3.76 -17.90
CA PRO A 49 2.10 3.29 -16.59
C PRO A 49 0.98 2.59 -15.83
N VAL A 50 1.36 1.55 -15.08
CA VAL A 50 0.55 1.06 -13.97
C VAL A 50 1.09 1.73 -12.72
N LEU A 51 0.25 2.50 -12.05
CA LEU A 51 0.66 3.34 -10.92
C LEU A 51 1.09 2.47 -9.74
N GLY A 52 2.09 2.93 -8.98
CA GLY A 52 2.67 2.15 -7.87
C GLY A 52 1.80 2.09 -6.61
N HIS A 53 0.75 2.91 -6.52
CA HIS A 53 -0.11 2.97 -5.35
C HIS A 53 -1.34 2.07 -5.54
N ILE A 54 -1.43 0.98 -4.78
CA ILE A 54 -2.70 0.31 -4.51
C ILE A 54 -3.43 1.18 -3.49
N PHE A 55 -4.66 1.57 -3.80
CA PHE A 55 -5.44 2.34 -2.83
C PHE A 55 -5.79 1.55 -1.59
N GLU A 56 -5.39 2.10 -0.46
CA GLU A 56 -5.87 1.71 0.86
C GLU A 56 -7.33 2.19 1.02
N LEU A 57 -8.28 1.26 0.86
CA LEU A 57 -9.63 1.34 1.42
C LEU A 57 -10.57 2.45 0.89
N HIS A 58 -11.85 2.28 1.22
CA HIS A 58 -12.99 3.08 0.77
C HIS A 58 -12.72 4.58 0.84
N GLY A 59 -12.78 5.25 -0.31
CA GLY A 59 -12.47 6.67 -0.40
C GLY A 59 -12.33 7.15 -1.83
N VAL A 60 -12.37 8.46 -2.00
CA VAL A 60 -12.23 9.14 -3.28
C VAL A 60 -10.77 9.53 -3.49
N VAL A 61 -10.22 9.15 -4.64
CA VAL A 61 -8.89 9.58 -5.07
C VAL A 61 -9.00 10.42 -6.32
N SER A 62 -8.17 11.46 -6.40
CA SER A 62 -8.14 12.42 -7.50
C SER A 62 -6.87 12.26 -8.32
N TYR A 63 -7.03 12.04 -9.61
CA TYR A 63 -5.96 12.01 -10.61
C TYR A 63 -5.96 13.29 -11.41
N ARG A 64 -4.83 13.96 -11.43
CA ARG A 64 -4.69 15.23 -12.14
C ARG A 64 -4.63 14.97 -13.65
N VAL A 65 -5.49 15.69 -14.37
CA VAL A 65 -5.45 15.78 -15.83
C VAL A 65 -5.01 17.18 -16.19
N ASN A 66 -3.84 17.29 -16.82
CA ASN A 66 -3.31 18.56 -17.30
C ASN A 66 -4.02 18.96 -18.59
N MET A 67 -4.16 20.27 -18.79
CA MET A 67 -4.55 20.88 -20.05
C MET A 67 -3.48 21.90 -20.44
N PHE A 68 -2.89 21.71 -21.61
CA PHE A 68 -1.91 22.64 -22.18
C PHE A 68 -2.35 23.10 -23.56
N GLY A 69 -1.76 24.21 -24.02
CA GLY A 69 -2.21 24.93 -25.22
C GLY A 69 -2.88 26.25 -24.86
N GLU A 70 -3.78 26.74 -25.73
CA GLU A 70 -4.54 27.97 -25.47
C GLU A 70 -5.47 27.78 -24.25
N GLN A 71 -5.40 28.67 -23.25
CA GLN A 71 -6.31 28.58 -22.12
C GLN A 71 -7.76 28.81 -22.53
N SER A 72 -8.66 27.96 -22.04
CA SER A 72 -10.08 28.12 -22.32
C SER A 72 -10.73 29.12 -21.36
N ALA A 73 -11.50 30.07 -21.90
CA ALA A 73 -12.32 30.99 -21.11
C ALA A 73 -13.65 30.37 -20.64
N VAL A 74 -13.96 29.15 -21.09
CA VAL A 74 -15.17 28.39 -20.74
C VAL A 74 -14.78 27.03 -20.16
N PRO A 75 -15.58 26.44 -19.26
CA PRO A 75 -15.27 25.14 -18.69
C PRO A 75 -15.22 24.09 -19.81
N GLN A 76 -14.24 23.20 -19.74
CA GLN A 76 -14.08 22.11 -20.69
C GLN A 76 -14.50 20.80 -20.02
N GLN A 77 -15.46 20.11 -20.63
CA GLN A 77 -15.82 18.75 -20.24
C GLN A 77 -14.97 17.78 -21.03
N ILE A 78 -14.10 17.04 -20.35
CA ILE A 78 -13.19 16.09 -20.95
C ILE A 78 -13.75 14.70 -20.70
N ALA A 79 -14.17 14.03 -21.77
CA ALA A 79 -14.69 12.67 -21.68
C ALA A 79 -13.56 11.68 -21.39
N TYR A 80 -13.90 10.60 -20.70
CA TYR A 80 -13.02 9.45 -20.48
C TYR A 80 -13.82 8.16 -20.54
N ARG A 81 -13.12 7.03 -20.66
CA ARG A 81 -13.72 5.69 -20.63
C ARG A 81 -12.84 4.70 -19.90
N ILE A 82 -13.47 3.61 -19.46
CA ILE A 82 -12.79 2.38 -19.07
C ILE A 82 -12.28 1.70 -20.34
N VAL A 83 -11.07 1.15 -20.27
CA VAL A 83 -10.51 0.26 -21.30
C VAL A 83 -10.77 -1.18 -20.86
N ASP A 84 -11.96 -1.69 -21.19
CA ASP A 84 -12.48 -2.96 -20.66
C ASP A 84 -11.54 -4.14 -20.90
N GLU A 85 -10.93 -4.22 -22.09
CA GLU A 85 -10.04 -5.33 -22.45
C GLU A 85 -8.71 -5.34 -21.68
N GLN A 86 -8.44 -4.29 -20.91
CA GLN A 86 -7.22 -4.16 -20.09
C GLN A 86 -7.51 -3.97 -18.60
N SER A 87 -8.80 -3.87 -18.25
CA SER A 87 -9.29 -3.69 -16.89
C SER A 87 -9.79 -5.01 -16.33
N THR A 88 -9.57 -5.22 -15.03
CA THR A 88 -10.21 -6.30 -14.26
C THR A 88 -11.19 -5.77 -13.22
N ALA A 89 -11.18 -4.46 -12.96
CA ALA A 89 -12.13 -3.77 -12.09
C ALA A 89 -13.47 -3.54 -12.81
N VAL A 90 -14.57 -3.71 -12.10
CA VAL A 90 -15.94 -3.54 -12.58
C VAL A 90 -16.59 -2.32 -11.92
N GLU A 91 -17.05 -1.35 -12.71
CA GLU A 91 -17.76 -0.18 -12.18
C GLU A 91 -19.08 -0.57 -11.50
N GLY A 92 -19.39 0.05 -10.36
CA GLY A 92 -20.53 -0.27 -9.51
C GLY A 92 -20.32 -1.45 -8.57
N GLN A 93 -19.29 -2.27 -8.79
CA GLN A 93 -18.89 -3.37 -7.91
C GLN A 93 -17.56 -3.08 -7.21
N ASP A 94 -16.50 -2.77 -7.96
CA ASP A 94 -15.17 -2.56 -7.40
C ASP A 94 -14.88 -1.07 -7.18
N PHE A 95 -15.42 -0.21 -8.04
CA PHE A 95 -15.22 1.24 -7.98
C PHE A 95 -16.41 2.00 -8.56
N ARG A 96 -16.44 3.32 -8.40
CA ARG A 96 -17.29 4.23 -9.19
C ARG A 96 -16.56 5.52 -9.53
N PHE A 97 -16.90 6.14 -10.64
CA PHE A 97 -16.46 7.51 -10.91
C PHE A 97 -17.33 8.52 -10.16
N VAL A 98 -16.69 9.41 -9.40
CA VAL A 98 -17.41 10.48 -8.68
C VAL A 98 -17.88 11.56 -9.65
N THR A 99 -17.15 11.76 -10.75
CA THR A 99 -17.47 12.76 -11.78
C THR A 99 -18.27 12.20 -12.95
N GLY A 100 -18.69 10.94 -12.91
CA GLY A 100 -19.46 10.29 -13.99
C GLY A 100 -18.56 9.80 -15.14
N ASN A 101 -18.79 10.29 -16.36
CA ASN A 101 -18.01 9.91 -17.55
C ASN A 101 -17.21 11.06 -18.15
N SER A 102 -17.14 12.19 -17.45
CA SER A 102 -16.32 13.34 -17.83
C SER A 102 -15.77 14.05 -16.61
N LEU A 103 -14.63 14.72 -16.77
CA LEU A 103 -14.08 15.64 -15.78
C LEU A 103 -14.17 17.07 -16.30
N THR A 104 -14.24 18.03 -15.38
CA THR A 104 -14.26 19.44 -15.72
C THR A 104 -12.88 20.06 -15.53
N VAL A 105 -12.37 20.70 -16.58
CA VAL A 105 -11.30 21.70 -16.47
C VAL A 105 -11.95 23.08 -16.41
N SER A 106 -11.79 23.77 -15.29
CA SER A 106 -12.41 25.10 -15.08
C SER A 106 -11.87 26.16 -16.05
N PRO A 107 -12.61 27.24 -16.32
CA PRO A 107 -12.12 28.39 -17.07
C PRO A 107 -10.79 28.90 -16.51
N HIS A 108 -9.86 29.27 -17.38
CA HIS A 108 -8.53 29.78 -17.03
C HIS A 108 -7.71 28.84 -16.13
N SER A 109 -8.09 27.55 -16.08
CA SER A 109 -7.31 26.49 -15.43
C SER A 109 -6.49 25.73 -16.46
N SER A 110 -5.39 25.14 -16.01
CA SER A 110 -4.55 24.21 -16.79
C SER A 110 -4.64 22.79 -16.26
N PHE A 111 -5.64 22.49 -15.42
CA PHE A 111 -5.88 21.15 -14.91
C PHE A 111 -7.32 20.93 -14.44
N GLY A 112 -7.71 19.66 -14.42
CA GLY A 112 -8.91 19.13 -13.78
C GLY A 112 -8.58 17.81 -13.08
N TYR A 113 -9.60 17.17 -12.49
CA TYR A 113 -9.43 15.93 -11.74
C TYR A 113 -10.39 14.85 -12.19
N LEU A 114 -9.84 13.68 -12.54
CA LEU A 114 -10.58 12.42 -12.56
C LEU A 114 -10.70 11.94 -11.12
N GLN A 115 -11.92 11.64 -10.66
CA GLN A 115 -12.15 11.17 -9.30
C GLN A 115 -12.71 9.75 -9.31
N VAL A 116 -12.00 8.84 -8.65
CA VAL A 116 -12.33 7.42 -8.55
C VAL A 116 -12.57 7.09 -7.09
N GLU A 117 -13.70 6.46 -6.78
CA GLU A 117 -13.97 5.91 -5.46
C GLU A 117 -13.85 4.39 -5.49
N VAL A 118 -13.01 3.82 -4.62
CA VAL A 118 -12.96 2.37 -4.42
C VAL A 118 -14.12 1.94 -3.53
N LEU A 119 -14.94 1.02 -4.01
CA LEU A 119 -16.16 0.60 -3.31
C LEU A 119 -15.87 -0.46 -2.25
N PRO A 120 -16.67 -0.54 -1.17
CA PRO A 120 -16.52 -1.59 -0.17
C PRO A 120 -16.78 -3.02 -0.62
N THR A 121 -17.33 -3.16 -1.82
CA THR A 121 -17.63 -4.45 -2.45
C THR A 121 -16.48 -4.96 -3.33
N ILE A 122 -15.37 -4.22 -3.44
CA ILE A 122 -14.17 -4.72 -4.12
C ILE A 122 -13.67 -5.98 -3.42
N ALA A 123 -13.27 -6.97 -4.21
CA ALA A 123 -12.71 -8.23 -3.71
C ALA A 123 -11.36 -8.53 -4.39
N GLY A 124 -10.32 -8.72 -3.59
CA GLY A 124 -8.96 -8.97 -4.06
C GLY A 124 -8.33 -7.78 -4.80
N SER A 125 -7.30 -8.06 -5.58
CA SER A 125 -6.59 -7.06 -6.38
C SER A 125 -7.24 -6.87 -7.75
N LYS A 126 -7.56 -5.62 -8.10
CA LYS A 126 -8.12 -5.22 -9.40
C LYS A 126 -7.23 -4.18 -10.08
N LEU A 127 -7.38 -4.09 -11.40
CA LEU A 127 -6.78 -3.06 -12.23
C LEU A 127 -7.89 -2.32 -12.98
N LEU A 128 -7.96 -1.01 -12.81
CA LEU A 128 -8.78 -0.12 -13.64
C LEU A 128 -7.88 0.59 -14.63
N VAL A 129 -8.17 0.49 -15.93
CA VAL A 129 -7.48 1.26 -16.97
C VAL A 129 -8.41 2.33 -17.51
N VAL A 130 -7.99 3.59 -17.42
CA VAL A 130 -8.79 4.74 -17.87
C VAL A 130 -8.10 5.42 -19.05
N GLU A 131 -8.87 5.75 -20.08
CA GLU A 131 -8.41 6.49 -21.27
C GLU A 131 -9.17 7.82 -21.40
N LEU A 132 -8.42 8.91 -21.61
CA LEU A 132 -8.99 10.21 -22.00
C LEU A 132 -9.44 10.18 -23.46
N LEU A 133 -10.62 10.77 -23.73
CA LEU A 133 -11.20 10.88 -25.07
C LEU A 133 -11.25 12.31 -25.60
N GLY A 134 -11.04 13.32 -24.73
CA GLY A 134 -11.08 14.73 -25.12
C GLY A 134 -12.50 15.21 -25.38
N ASN A 135 -12.65 16.19 -26.27
CA ASN A 135 -13.94 16.67 -26.79
C ASN A 135 -13.76 17.32 -28.18
N SER A 136 -14.72 18.12 -28.66
CA SER A 136 -14.65 18.79 -29.96
C SER A 136 -13.63 19.94 -30.05
N GLU A 137 -13.16 20.47 -28.93
CA GLU A 137 -12.22 21.60 -28.83
C GLU A 137 -10.85 21.20 -28.24
N VAL A 138 -10.79 20.08 -27.52
CA VAL A 138 -9.63 19.65 -26.75
C VAL A 138 -9.24 18.25 -27.17
N GLU A 139 -8.05 18.14 -27.75
CA GLU A 139 -7.45 16.87 -28.14
C GLU A 139 -6.79 16.16 -26.97
N VAL A 140 -6.40 14.92 -27.21
CA VAL A 140 -5.77 14.08 -26.20
C VAL A 140 -4.34 13.78 -26.62
N SER A 141 -3.40 13.90 -25.68
CA SER A 141 -2.01 13.56 -25.91
C SER A 141 -1.86 12.10 -26.35
N PRO A 142 -1.24 11.79 -27.50
CA PRO A 142 -1.14 10.42 -28.00
C PRO A 142 -0.34 9.49 -27.08
N ASN A 143 0.57 10.04 -26.28
CA ASN A 143 1.48 9.27 -25.43
C ASN A 143 1.01 9.14 -23.97
N TYR A 144 0.17 10.06 -23.50
CA TYR A 144 -0.10 10.25 -22.06
C TYR A 144 -1.60 10.22 -21.72
N ARG A 145 -2.38 9.53 -22.55
CA ARG A 145 -3.85 9.47 -22.43
C ARG A 145 -4.40 8.38 -21.53
N MET A 146 -3.55 7.45 -21.09
CA MET A 146 -3.96 6.28 -20.32
C MET A 146 -3.15 6.16 -19.05
N ILE A 147 -3.80 5.67 -18.00
CA ILE A 147 -3.17 5.23 -16.74
C ILE A 147 -3.82 3.92 -16.28
N GLY A 148 -3.02 3.04 -15.68
CA GLY A 148 -3.50 1.85 -14.98
C GLY A 148 -3.51 2.08 -13.48
N ILE A 149 -4.67 1.95 -12.87
CA ILE A 149 -4.94 2.21 -11.45
C ILE A 149 -5.13 0.86 -10.75
N PRO A 150 -4.12 0.36 -10.02
CA PRO A 150 -4.33 -0.81 -9.21
C PRO A 150 -5.11 -0.44 -7.94
N MET A 151 -6.05 -1.29 -7.56
CA MET A 151 -6.93 -1.10 -6.40
C MET A 151 -7.15 -2.45 -5.71
N SER A 152 -7.31 -2.44 -4.40
CA SER A 152 -7.55 -3.68 -3.67
C SER A 152 -8.18 -3.43 -2.30
N ASP A 153 -8.91 -4.43 -1.82
CA ASP A 153 -9.23 -4.63 -0.39
C ASP A 153 -8.06 -5.23 0.41
N ALA A 154 -6.88 -5.37 -0.20
CA ALA A 154 -5.68 -6.02 0.32
C ALA A 154 -5.18 -5.50 1.68
N VAL A 155 -5.62 -4.32 2.11
CA VAL A 155 -5.45 -3.81 3.46
C VAL A 155 -6.78 -3.92 4.18
N LEU A 156 -6.89 -4.86 5.11
CA LEU A 156 -8.06 -5.00 5.97
C LEU A 156 -7.84 -4.13 7.22
N LYS A 157 -8.65 -3.08 7.37
CA LYS A 157 -8.69 -2.29 8.60
C LYS A 157 -9.39 -3.09 9.70
N PRO A 158 -8.90 -3.04 10.94
CA PRO A 158 -9.62 -3.61 12.05
C PRO A 158 -10.95 -2.88 12.24
N ASP A 159 -11.96 -3.57 12.77
CA ASP A 159 -13.18 -2.91 13.25
C ASP A 159 -12.77 -1.80 14.25
N PRO A 160 -13.29 -0.57 14.13
CA PRO A 160 -12.97 0.51 15.06
C PRO A 160 -13.22 0.14 16.53
N ASN A 161 -14.16 -0.77 16.82
CA ASN A 161 -14.44 -1.25 18.18
C ASN A 161 -13.41 -2.24 18.71
N VAL A 162 -12.56 -2.80 17.83
CA VAL A 162 -11.47 -3.70 18.20
C VAL A 162 -10.23 -2.93 18.64
N VAL A 163 -10.04 -1.69 18.18
CA VAL A 163 -8.88 -0.85 18.53
C VAL A 163 -9.24 0.09 19.68
N VAL A 164 -8.72 -0.19 20.87
CA VAL A 164 -8.94 0.63 22.07
C VAL A 164 -7.69 1.45 22.37
N ASP A 165 -7.80 2.77 22.25
CA ASP A 165 -6.76 3.71 22.64
C ASP A 165 -6.70 3.87 24.16
N GLN A 166 -5.55 3.54 24.76
CA GLN A 166 -5.30 3.60 26.20
C GLN A 166 -4.36 4.75 26.60
N GLY A 167 -4.10 5.69 25.69
CA GLY A 167 -3.22 6.83 25.91
C GLY A 167 -1.84 6.62 25.28
N ASP A 168 -0.95 5.93 25.98
CA ASP A 168 0.44 5.65 25.56
C ASP A 168 0.61 4.29 24.87
N TYR A 169 -0.43 3.46 24.85
CA TYR A 169 -0.47 2.19 24.12
C TYR A 169 -1.85 1.97 23.47
N LEU A 170 -1.93 1.01 22.54
CA LEU A 170 -3.17 0.51 21.96
C LEU A 170 -3.45 -0.91 22.46
N HIS A 171 -4.72 -1.23 22.71
CA HIS A 171 -5.20 -2.60 22.94
C HIS A 171 -6.11 -3.03 21.79
N ILE A 172 -5.68 -4.03 21.05
CA ILE A 172 -6.40 -4.62 19.93
C ILE A 172 -7.04 -5.89 20.46
N THR A 173 -8.36 -5.90 20.59
CA THR A 173 -9.08 -6.87 21.45
C THR A 173 -9.47 -8.18 20.77
N ASP A 174 -9.63 -8.18 19.45
CA ASP A 174 -9.93 -9.39 18.68
C ASP A 174 -9.59 -9.15 17.19
N LEU A 175 -8.46 -9.71 16.75
CA LEU A 175 -8.02 -9.63 15.37
C LEU A 175 -7.78 -11.03 14.80
N THR A 176 -8.09 -11.24 13.52
CA THR A 176 -7.88 -12.52 12.83
C THR A 176 -6.96 -12.35 11.62
N LEU A 177 -5.83 -13.07 11.61
CA LEU A 177 -4.96 -13.21 10.44
C LEU A 177 -5.29 -14.48 9.66
N GLY A 178 -5.18 -14.40 8.33
CA GLY A 178 -5.10 -15.54 7.44
C GLY A 178 -3.67 -16.07 7.32
N GLY A 179 -3.54 -17.37 7.02
CA GLY A 179 -2.23 -17.97 6.72
C GLY A 179 -1.64 -17.47 5.40
N ASP A 180 -0.41 -17.89 5.12
CA ASP A 180 0.41 -17.53 3.95
C ASP A 180 -0.26 -17.75 2.58
N ALA A 181 -1.29 -18.59 2.51
CA ALA A 181 -2.06 -18.91 1.32
C ALA A 181 -3.49 -18.34 1.32
N ASN A 182 -3.86 -17.50 2.28
CA ASN A 182 -5.18 -16.88 2.38
C ASN A 182 -5.11 -15.40 1.96
N PRO A 183 -5.36 -15.09 0.67
CA PRO A 183 -5.29 -13.71 0.18
C PRO A 183 -6.41 -12.83 0.72
N ASP A 184 -7.56 -13.42 1.08
CA ASP A 184 -8.77 -12.70 1.47
C ASP A 184 -8.68 -12.14 2.90
N LYS A 185 -7.96 -12.83 3.79
CA LYS A 185 -7.75 -12.38 5.18
C LYS A 185 -6.41 -11.68 5.40
N GLY A 186 -5.50 -11.74 4.44
CA GLY A 186 -4.13 -11.27 4.58
C GLY A 186 -3.34 -12.03 5.66
N CYS A 187 -2.02 -11.90 5.63
CA CYS A 187 -1.12 -12.67 6.50
C CYS A 187 -0.04 -11.81 7.15
N PHE A 188 -0.03 -10.50 6.92
CA PHE A 188 0.89 -9.55 7.52
C PHE A 188 0.13 -8.56 8.40
N LEU A 189 0.68 -8.23 9.56
CA LEU A 189 0.11 -7.33 10.55
C LEU A 189 0.99 -6.09 10.70
N ASP A 190 0.40 -4.91 10.56
CA ASP A 190 0.93 -3.68 11.15
C ASP A 190 0.46 -3.62 12.61
N MET A 191 1.37 -3.88 13.54
CA MET A 191 1.00 -3.92 14.94
C MET A 191 0.61 -2.54 15.47
N GLN A 192 1.17 -1.44 14.96
CA GLN A 192 0.87 -0.10 15.46
C GLN A 192 -0.53 0.40 15.07
N THR A 193 -1.15 -0.20 14.04
CA THR A 193 -2.50 0.21 13.58
C THR A 193 -3.54 -0.90 13.64
N GLY A 194 -3.12 -2.17 13.70
CA GLY A 194 -4.00 -3.33 13.57
C GLY A 194 -4.39 -3.66 12.12
N ASN A 195 -3.86 -2.92 11.13
CA ASN A 195 -4.11 -3.20 9.73
C ASN A 195 -3.50 -4.55 9.33
N ILE A 196 -4.23 -5.30 8.51
CA ILE A 196 -3.79 -6.58 7.96
C ILE A 196 -3.55 -6.43 6.46
N TYR A 197 -2.41 -6.91 5.99
CA TYR A 197 -2.00 -6.85 4.60
C TYR A 197 -1.93 -8.26 4.01
N ASN A 198 -2.39 -8.42 2.77
CA ASN A 198 -2.04 -9.59 1.96
C ASN A 198 -0.65 -9.41 1.30
N TRP A 199 -0.25 -10.35 0.44
CA TRP A 199 1.06 -10.32 -0.21
C TRP A 199 1.28 -9.10 -1.10
N GLU A 200 0.25 -8.71 -1.85
CA GLU A 200 0.27 -7.59 -2.78
C GLU A 200 0.41 -6.27 -2.03
N ALA A 201 -0.39 -6.04 -0.98
CA ALA A 201 -0.28 -4.83 -0.19
C ALA A 201 1.01 -4.79 0.65
N ALA A 202 1.43 -5.91 1.25
CA ALA A 202 2.69 -5.94 2.00
C ALA A 202 3.92 -5.65 1.12
N ALA A 203 3.87 -5.95 -0.19
CA ALA A 203 4.95 -5.56 -1.09
C ALA A 203 5.05 -4.05 -1.34
N LEU A 204 3.94 -3.33 -1.20
CA LEU A 204 3.90 -1.88 -1.36
C LEU A 204 4.10 -1.13 -0.05
N PHE A 205 3.60 -1.69 1.05
CA PHE A 205 3.71 -1.18 2.41
C PHE A 205 4.63 -2.07 3.25
N SER A 206 5.78 -2.42 2.68
CA SER A 206 6.70 -3.38 3.30
C SER A 206 7.29 -2.89 4.62
N ASP A 207 7.35 -1.58 4.82
CA ASP A 207 7.66 -0.97 6.11
C ASP A 207 6.56 -1.30 7.14
N ARG A 208 5.28 -1.29 6.77
CA ARG A 208 4.17 -1.52 7.72
C ARG A 208 3.98 -2.97 8.14
N ALA A 209 4.39 -3.94 7.33
CA ALA A 209 4.20 -5.37 7.55
C ALA A 209 5.07 -5.95 8.70
N THR A 210 4.84 -5.54 9.95
CA THR A 210 5.67 -5.86 11.11
C THR A 210 5.85 -7.37 11.35
N ILE A 211 4.75 -8.11 11.50
CA ILE A 211 4.74 -9.55 11.75
C ILE A 211 3.91 -10.24 10.68
N ALA A 212 4.34 -11.41 10.23
CA ALA A 212 3.54 -12.29 9.41
C ALA A 212 3.10 -13.55 10.16
N TYR A 213 1.88 -14.02 9.87
CA TYR A 213 1.36 -15.31 10.29
C TYR A 213 1.49 -16.33 9.16
N PHE A 214 2.48 -17.22 9.27
CA PHE A 214 2.72 -18.25 8.27
C PHE A 214 2.54 -19.65 8.82
N HIS A 215 2.05 -20.53 7.97
CA HIS A 215 2.09 -21.96 8.21
C HIS A 215 3.37 -22.57 7.64
N SER A 216 3.95 -23.52 8.38
CA SER A 216 4.96 -24.42 7.82
C SER A 216 4.47 -25.85 7.95
N GLY A 217 4.35 -26.57 6.83
CA GLY A 217 3.73 -27.90 6.83
C GLY A 217 2.25 -27.88 7.20
N SER A 218 1.73 -29.01 7.67
CA SER A 218 0.32 -29.13 8.08
C SER A 218 0.02 -28.61 9.49
N ASN A 219 1.05 -28.37 10.32
CA ASN A 219 0.87 -28.36 11.78
C ASN A 219 1.47 -27.16 12.53
N PHE A 220 2.14 -26.23 11.84
CA PHE A 220 2.89 -25.19 12.54
C PHE A 220 2.37 -23.81 12.16
N ALA A 221 1.59 -23.22 13.06
CA ALA A 221 1.29 -21.80 13.10
C ALA A 221 2.51 -21.03 13.62
N ASN A 222 2.98 -20.01 12.88
CA ASN A 222 4.20 -19.28 13.23
C ASN A 222 3.95 -17.77 13.13
N PHE A 223 4.51 -17.03 14.08
CA PHE A 223 4.79 -15.61 13.87
C PHE A 223 6.23 -15.44 13.43
N VAL A 224 6.42 -14.59 12.43
CA VAL A 224 7.71 -14.32 11.82
C VAL A 224 7.81 -12.85 11.47
N PHE A 225 8.92 -12.20 11.82
CA PHE A 225 9.28 -10.94 11.19
C PHE A 225 9.65 -11.23 9.74
N PRO A 226 9.04 -10.57 8.73
CA PRO A 226 9.34 -10.80 7.31
C PRO A 226 10.70 -10.21 6.88
N GLY A 227 11.73 -10.40 7.70
CA GLY A 227 13.12 -10.14 7.38
C GLY A 227 13.74 -11.22 6.50
N LEU A 228 14.85 -10.90 5.84
CA LEU A 228 15.49 -11.79 4.86
C LEU A 228 16.01 -13.11 5.48
N SER A 229 16.51 -13.07 6.72
CA SER A 229 17.09 -14.22 7.42
C SER A 229 16.04 -15.25 7.86
N SER A 230 14.96 -14.81 8.51
CA SER A 230 13.86 -15.68 8.92
C SER A 230 13.20 -16.38 7.73
N MET A 231 13.08 -15.67 6.60
CA MET A 231 12.35 -16.10 5.42
C MET A 231 13.17 -17.02 4.52
N SER A 232 14.46 -16.71 4.30
CA SER A 232 15.35 -17.59 3.52
C SER A 232 15.51 -18.98 4.14
N THR A 233 15.41 -19.12 5.47
CA THR A 233 15.64 -20.38 6.16
C THR A 233 14.43 -21.30 6.28
N ALA A 234 13.20 -20.77 6.38
CA ALA A 234 11.99 -21.59 6.55
C ALA A 234 10.94 -21.42 5.45
N TRP A 235 11.00 -20.34 4.68
CA TRP A 235 9.98 -19.97 3.69
C TRP A 235 10.63 -19.52 2.38
N ASN A 236 11.61 -20.30 1.90
CA ASN A 236 12.42 -19.95 0.72
C ASN A 236 11.57 -19.70 -0.55
N SER A 237 10.39 -20.33 -0.67
CA SER A 237 9.42 -20.05 -1.74
C SER A 237 8.90 -18.60 -1.71
N TYR A 238 8.76 -18.04 -0.51
CA TYR A 238 8.29 -16.67 -0.28
C TYR A 238 9.44 -15.65 -0.20
N TYR A 239 10.66 -16.09 0.11
CA TYR A 239 11.84 -15.23 0.13
C TYR A 239 12.00 -14.39 -1.14
N ASN A 240 11.75 -14.99 -2.31
CA ASN A 240 11.85 -14.27 -3.59
C ASN A 240 10.80 -13.17 -3.76
N ARG A 241 9.67 -13.23 -3.04
CA ARG A 241 8.64 -12.18 -3.06
C ARG A 241 9.05 -10.98 -2.23
N ILE A 242 9.75 -11.20 -1.12
CA ILE A 242 10.10 -10.13 -0.17
C ILE A 242 11.50 -9.56 -0.35
N ARG A 243 12.40 -10.24 -1.06
CA ARG A 243 13.80 -9.80 -1.21
C ARG A 243 13.96 -8.44 -1.90
N ASN A 244 12.91 -7.97 -2.57
CA ASN A 244 12.85 -6.68 -3.26
C ASN A 244 12.02 -5.64 -2.49
N TRP A 245 11.55 -5.94 -1.28
CA TRP A 245 10.88 -4.98 -0.43
C TRP A 245 11.81 -3.80 -0.13
N SER A 246 11.25 -2.59 -0.09
CA SER A 246 12.01 -1.38 0.20
C SER A 246 12.54 -1.36 1.64
N VAL A 247 11.79 -2.01 2.53
CA VAL A 247 12.14 -2.23 3.94
C VAL A 247 11.85 -3.69 4.27
N ALA A 248 12.77 -4.36 4.94
CA ALA A 248 12.56 -5.71 5.46
C ALA A 248 12.40 -5.62 6.98
N PRO A 249 11.18 -5.73 7.53
CA PRO A 249 10.94 -5.63 8.97
C PRO A 249 11.72 -6.69 9.75
N THR A 250 12.39 -6.24 10.80
CA THR A 250 13.21 -7.06 11.70
C THR A 250 12.83 -6.81 13.15
N GLY A 251 13.18 -7.76 13.99
CA GLY A 251 12.91 -7.69 15.42
C GLY A 251 13.15 -9.02 16.10
N SER A 252 12.62 -9.16 17.30
CA SER A 252 12.67 -10.38 18.07
C SER A 252 11.29 -10.72 18.64
N VAL A 253 10.99 -12.01 18.63
CA VAL A 253 9.82 -12.60 19.24
C VAL A 253 10.23 -13.65 20.27
N VAL A 254 9.48 -13.72 21.36
CA VAL A 254 9.57 -14.73 22.41
C VAL A 254 8.19 -15.33 22.63
N ARG A 255 8.10 -16.65 22.79
CA ARG A 255 6.85 -17.36 23.04
C ARG A 255 6.87 -17.98 24.43
N TYR A 256 5.85 -17.69 25.22
CA TYR A 256 5.49 -18.49 26.38
C TYR A 256 4.37 -19.46 25.99
N THR A 257 4.53 -20.73 26.34
CA THR A 257 3.58 -21.83 26.10
C THR A 257 3.17 -22.44 27.44
N ASP A 258 2.09 -23.22 27.47
CA ASP A 258 1.59 -23.88 28.69
C ASP A 258 1.37 -22.85 29.83
N ILE A 259 0.79 -21.71 29.44
CA ILE A 259 0.60 -20.50 30.24
C ILE A 259 -0.05 -20.83 31.59
N GLN A 260 0.63 -20.42 32.67
CA GLN A 260 0.11 -20.52 34.03
C GLN A 260 -0.70 -19.26 34.38
N PRO A 261 -1.50 -19.26 35.46
CA PRO A 261 -2.22 -18.07 35.89
C PRO A 261 -1.33 -16.82 36.07
N ALA A 262 -0.09 -17.02 36.53
CA ALA A 262 0.90 -15.95 36.66
C ALA A 262 1.37 -15.38 35.31
N ASP A 263 1.41 -16.20 34.26
CA ASP A 263 1.72 -15.72 32.90
C ASP A 263 0.58 -14.87 32.34
N ASN A 264 -0.67 -15.33 32.49
CA ASN A 264 -1.83 -14.56 32.05
C ASN A 264 -1.90 -13.19 32.73
N ALA A 265 -1.56 -13.14 34.02
CA ALA A 265 -1.48 -11.90 34.77
C ALA A 265 -0.47 -10.89 34.17
N ILE A 266 0.56 -11.33 33.44
CA ILE A 266 1.47 -10.41 32.74
C ILE A 266 0.69 -9.59 31.72
N PHE A 267 -0.10 -10.22 30.86
CA PHE A 267 -0.89 -9.53 29.86
C PHE A 267 -2.03 -8.71 30.50
N ASP A 268 -2.75 -9.29 31.46
CA ASP A 268 -3.91 -8.65 32.08
C ASP A 268 -3.53 -7.38 32.85
N ASN A 269 -2.36 -7.36 33.50
CA ASN A 269 -1.90 -6.24 34.32
C ASN A 269 -1.19 -5.12 33.53
N ILE A 270 -0.93 -5.28 32.23
CA ILE A 270 -0.37 -4.19 31.41
C ILE A 270 -1.35 -3.01 31.42
N SER A 271 -0.85 -1.87 31.88
CA SER A 271 -1.62 -0.62 32.05
C SER A 271 -0.92 0.60 31.45
N SER A 272 0.29 0.44 30.90
CA SER A 272 1.09 1.50 30.30
C SER A 272 2.05 0.94 29.24
N ALA A 273 2.63 1.81 28.42
CA ALA A 273 3.70 1.47 27.49
C ALA A 273 4.93 0.89 28.22
N SER A 274 5.26 1.41 29.41
CA SER A 274 6.40 0.92 30.20
C SER A 274 6.20 -0.52 30.70
N ASP A 275 4.96 -0.90 31.02
CA ASP A 275 4.63 -2.29 31.39
C ASP A 275 4.85 -3.25 30.21
N ILE A 276 4.52 -2.82 28.99
CA ILE A 276 4.74 -3.60 27.76
C ILE A 276 6.24 -3.85 27.55
N GLU A 277 7.06 -2.80 27.58
CA GLU A 277 8.52 -2.92 27.43
C GLU A 277 9.12 -3.82 28.51
N THR A 278 8.74 -3.60 29.78
CA THR A 278 9.21 -4.41 30.90
C THR A 278 8.86 -5.88 30.70
N ALA A 279 7.63 -6.19 30.28
CA ALA A 279 7.19 -7.55 30.02
C ALA A 279 7.98 -8.21 28.88
N VAL A 280 8.24 -7.49 27.78
CA VAL A 280 9.01 -8.02 26.66
C VAL A 280 10.47 -8.27 27.03
N LEU A 281 11.12 -7.31 27.71
CA LEU A 281 12.51 -7.44 28.14
C LEU A 281 12.69 -8.58 29.16
N ASP A 282 11.76 -8.72 30.12
CA ASP A 282 11.76 -9.84 31.07
C ASP A 282 11.62 -11.19 30.35
N ALA A 283 10.72 -11.27 29.37
CA ALA A 283 10.51 -12.49 28.59
C ALA A 283 11.76 -12.89 27.80
N GLN A 284 12.43 -11.92 27.16
CA GLN A 284 13.68 -12.15 26.43
C GLN A 284 14.80 -12.66 27.34
N ALA A 285 14.90 -12.11 28.56
CA ALA A 285 15.92 -12.52 29.52
C ALA A 285 15.67 -13.92 30.10
N ASN A 286 14.41 -14.30 30.33
CA ASN A 286 14.06 -15.45 31.16
C ASN A 286 13.48 -16.66 30.42
N VAL A 287 13.17 -16.56 29.13
CA VAL A 287 12.56 -17.67 28.36
C VAL A 287 13.35 -18.98 28.43
N GLY A 288 14.69 -18.89 28.43
CA GLY A 288 15.60 -20.03 28.54
C GLY A 288 15.40 -20.86 29.82
N THR A 289 15.12 -20.17 30.92
CA THR A 289 14.89 -20.77 32.23
C THR A 289 13.43 -21.20 32.40
N ARG A 290 12.48 -20.45 31.82
CA ARG A 290 11.04 -20.65 32.02
C ARG A 290 10.44 -21.75 31.15
N HIS A 291 10.80 -21.82 29.87
CA HIS A 291 10.13 -22.70 28.89
C HIS A 291 11.06 -23.68 28.17
N GLY A 292 12.38 -23.62 28.43
CA GLY A 292 13.38 -24.50 27.85
C GLY A 292 14.26 -23.79 26.85
N ALA A 293 14.83 -24.51 25.88
CA ALA A 293 15.86 -23.95 25.01
C ALA A 293 15.39 -22.69 24.25
N ALA A 294 16.15 -21.60 24.39
CA ALA A 294 15.89 -20.32 23.71
C ALA A 294 15.79 -20.47 22.18
N ALA A 295 16.49 -21.44 21.60
CA ALA A 295 16.39 -21.75 20.16
C ALA A 295 14.98 -22.17 19.71
N THR A 296 14.11 -22.59 20.63
CA THR A 296 12.72 -23.00 20.35
C THR A 296 11.73 -21.89 20.62
N TYR A 297 11.93 -21.12 21.70
CA TYR A 297 10.96 -20.17 22.24
C TYR A 297 11.37 -18.70 22.07
N GLY A 298 12.53 -18.44 21.46
CA GLY A 298 13.10 -17.10 21.31
C GLY A 298 14.10 -16.76 22.43
N PRO A 299 14.66 -15.54 22.43
CA PRO A 299 14.42 -14.49 21.43
C PRO A 299 14.97 -14.86 20.05
N GLY A 300 14.20 -14.56 19.00
CA GLY A 300 14.61 -14.74 17.61
C GLY A 300 13.64 -14.10 16.63
N GLU A 301 13.90 -14.12 15.33
CA GLU A 301 13.03 -13.47 14.33
C GLU A 301 11.72 -14.23 14.06
N ARG A 302 11.53 -15.40 14.68
CA ARG A 302 10.30 -16.19 14.58
C ARG A 302 10.07 -17.04 15.83
N VAL A 303 8.80 -17.32 16.10
CA VAL A 303 8.36 -18.35 17.04
C VAL A 303 7.47 -19.34 16.30
N ARG A 304 7.55 -20.62 16.68
CA ARG A 304 6.90 -21.72 15.96
C ARG A 304 5.81 -22.37 16.78
N SER A 305 4.92 -23.07 16.10
CA SER A 305 3.92 -23.97 16.69
C SER A 305 3.00 -23.29 17.70
N LEU A 306 2.59 -22.05 17.42
CA LEU A 306 1.68 -21.27 18.25
C LEU A 306 0.37 -22.03 18.47
N LYS A 307 -0.16 -21.95 19.69
CA LYS A 307 -1.39 -22.61 20.13
C LYS A 307 -2.29 -21.61 20.86
N THR A 308 -3.58 -21.91 20.89
CA THR A 308 -4.54 -21.21 21.73
C THR A 308 -4.05 -21.12 23.17
N GLY A 309 -4.08 -19.91 23.72
CA GLY A 309 -3.63 -19.60 25.07
C GLY A 309 -2.17 -19.14 25.18
N ASP A 310 -1.34 -19.28 24.15
CA ASP A 310 0.05 -18.80 24.19
C ASP A 310 0.15 -17.28 24.34
N LEU A 311 1.25 -16.82 24.94
CA LEU A 311 1.67 -15.42 24.92
C LEU A 311 2.89 -15.25 24.01
N VAL A 312 2.91 -14.19 23.21
CA VAL A 312 4.04 -13.80 22.37
C VAL A 312 4.48 -12.39 22.70
N PHE A 313 5.76 -12.23 23.01
CA PHE A 313 6.38 -10.95 23.32
C PHE A 313 7.18 -10.50 22.11
N VAL A 314 6.97 -9.27 21.66
CA VAL A 314 7.47 -8.75 20.40
C VAL A 314 8.26 -7.48 20.65
N TYR A 315 9.44 -7.39 20.05
CA TYR A 315 10.17 -6.14 19.87
C TYR A 315 10.45 -5.95 18.38
N SER A 316 9.96 -4.85 17.78
CA SER A 316 10.30 -4.48 16.41
C SER A 316 11.49 -3.53 16.40
N SER A 317 12.64 -3.98 15.91
CA SER A 317 13.82 -3.09 15.78
C SER A 317 13.73 -2.13 14.60
N THR A 318 12.86 -2.42 13.62
CA THR A 318 12.62 -1.52 12.47
C THR A 318 11.83 -0.28 12.86
N HIS A 319 10.86 -0.43 13.76
CA HIS A 319 9.95 0.66 14.17
C HIS A 319 10.14 1.11 15.61
N ASP A 320 11.01 0.43 16.36
CA ASP A 320 11.34 0.71 17.76
C ASP A 320 10.12 0.73 18.69
N PHE A 321 9.38 -0.39 18.71
CA PHE A 321 8.27 -0.57 19.66
C PHE A 321 8.24 -1.98 20.25
N TYR A 322 7.56 -2.08 21.41
CA TYR A 322 7.27 -3.33 22.08
C TYR A 322 5.78 -3.68 21.99
N ALA A 323 5.47 -4.98 21.97
CA ALA A 323 4.10 -5.49 22.04
C ALA A 323 4.02 -6.84 22.77
N VAL A 324 2.86 -7.12 23.37
CA VAL A 324 2.52 -8.43 23.93
C VAL A 324 1.24 -8.92 23.29
N VAL A 325 1.25 -10.13 22.75
CA VAL A 325 0.15 -10.79 22.04
C VAL A 325 -0.33 -11.98 22.86
N ARG A 326 -1.64 -12.16 22.93
CA ARG A 326 -2.29 -13.38 23.44
C ARG A 326 -3.02 -14.08 22.31
N VAL A 327 -2.70 -15.35 22.08
CA VAL A 327 -3.35 -16.16 21.05
C VAL A 327 -4.71 -16.64 21.58
N LEU A 328 -5.80 -16.10 21.03
CA LEU A 328 -7.17 -16.43 21.43
C LEU A 328 -7.67 -17.71 20.77
N ASP A 329 -7.28 -17.92 19.52
CA ASP A 329 -7.53 -19.14 18.79
C ASP A 329 -6.46 -19.34 17.71
N ALA A 330 -5.82 -20.49 17.69
CA ALA A 330 -4.93 -20.88 16.61
C ALA A 330 -5.37 -22.27 16.18
N ILE A 331 -5.80 -22.42 14.93
CA ILE A 331 -6.23 -23.71 14.40
C ILE A 331 -5.08 -24.71 14.58
N PRO A 332 -5.24 -25.68 15.50
CA PRO A 332 -4.17 -26.61 15.80
C PRO A 332 -4.00 -27.62 14.67
N ASP A 333 -2.76 -28.10 14.57
CA ASP A 333 -2.37 -29.49 14.27
C ASP A 333 -3.43 -30.43 13.64
N GLY A 334 -3.14 -30.95 12.44
CA GLY A 334 -3.94 -32.03 11.83
C GLY A 334 -5.29 -31.61 11.22
N SER A 335 -5.50 -30.30 11.00
CA SER A 335 -6.72 -29.81 10.36
C SER A 335 -6.93 -30.43 8.97
N VAL A 336 -8.18 -30.78 8.70
CA VAL A 336 -8.63 -31.45 7.46
C VAL A 336 -8.09 -30.66 6.27
N PRO A 337 -7.56 -31.31 5.21
CA PRO A 337 -7.24 -30.62 3.97
C PRO A 337 -8.39 -29.69 3.56
N GLY A 338 -8.13 -28.38 3.50
CA GLY A 338 -9.14 -27.35 3.21
C GLY A 338 -9.65 -26.53 4.41
N ALA A 339 -9.22 -26.81 5.64
CA ALA A 339 -9.49 -25.89 6.76
C ALA A 339 -8.83 -24.53 6.51
N GLU A 340 -9.60 -23.46 6.69
CA GLU A 340 -9.13 -22.11 6.50
C GLU A 340 -8.08 -21.81 7.58
N ARG A 341 -6.81 -21.70 7.20
CA ARG A 341 -5.72 -21.43 8.14
C ARG A 341 -5.85 -20.01 8.67
N THR A 342 -6.37 -19.84 9.88
CA THR A 342 -6.53 -18.54 10.53
C THR A 342 -5.94 -18.56 11.94
N MET A 343 -5.65 -17.37 12.48
CA MET A 343 -5.26 -17.18 13.87
C MET A 343 -5.98 -15.95 14.41
N ARG A 344 -6.68 -16.13 15.51
CA ARG A 344 -7.34 -15.07 16.28
C ARG A 344 -6.51 -14.72 17.50
N PHE A 345 -6.31 -13.44 17.77
CA PHE A 345 -5.47 -12.97 18.87
C PHE A 345 -5.90 -11.58 19.33
N GLU A 346 -5.49 -11.25 20.54
CA GLU A 346 -5.51 -9.88 21.07
C GLU A 346 -4.08 -9.43 21.36
N TYR A 347 -3.81 -8.13 21.34
CA TYR A 347 -2.49 -7.63 21.71
C TYR A 347 -2.51 -6.21 22.24
N LYS A 348 -1.47 -5.88 23.02
CA LYS A 348 -1.18 -4.55 23.51
C LYS A 348 0.15 -4.08 22.92
N VAL A 349 0.19 -2.87 22.36
CA VAL A 349 1.35 -2.33 21.63
C VAL A 349 1.62 -0.89 22.01
N GLN A 350 2.89 -0.53 22.18
CA GLN A 350 3.29 0.86 22.39
C GLN A 350 3.00 1.71 21.16
N LYS A 351 2.68 3.00 21.37
CA LYS A 351 2.46 3.95 20.29
C LYS A 351 3.74 4.52 19.71
#